data_AF-Q8AUT9-F1
#
_entry.id   AF-Q8AUT9-F1
#
_cell.length_a   1.000
_cell.length_b   1.000
_cell.length_c   1.000
_cell.angle_alpha   90.00
_cell.angle_beta   90.00
_cell.angle_gamma   90.00
#
_symmetry.space_group_name_H-M   'P 1'
#
loop_
_entity.id
_entity.type
_entity.pdbx_description
1 polymer ?
#
loop_
_entity_poly.entity_id
_entity_poly.type
_entity_poly.pdbx_seq_one_letter_code
_entity_poly.pdbx_strand_id
1 'polypeptide(L)' 'EDCDFTKYFSKGCAPGSELGSTFCAQCKGSGNPVGDEDRCKARSEEQYYGYTGAFRCLVEDAGDVAFIKHTIVPES' A
#
# COMPACT_ATOMS: atom_id res chain seq x y z
N GLU A 1 13.75 21.63 3.20
CA GLU A 1 13.45 20.19 3.34
C GLU A 1 13.01 19.68 1.97
N ASP A 2 13.47 18.50 1.58
CA ASP A 2 13.14 17.87 0.29
C ASP A 2 11.95 16.93 0.51
N CYS A 3 10.76 17.32 0.04
CA CYS A 3 9.51 16.57 0.21
C CYS A 3 9.34 15.43 -0.80
N ASP A 4 10.40 15.09 -1.55
CA ASP A 4 10.34 14.07 -2.58
C ASP A 4 10.59 12.68 -2.00
N PHE A 5 9.52 12.07 -1.52
CA PHE A 5 9.56 10.71 -0.99
C PHE A 5 9.90 9.65 -2.05
N THR A 6 9.74 9.96 -3.34
CA THR A 6 10.02 9.01 -4.44
C THR A 6 11.52 8.70 -4.57
N LYS A 7 12.39 9.53 -3.96
CA LYS A 7 13.83 9.29 -3.88
C LYS A 7 14.22 8.22 -2.85
N TYR A 8 13.35 7.94 -1.87
CA TYR A 8 13.63 6.97 -0.81
C TYR A 8 13.15 5.56 -1.18
N PHE A 9 11.98 5.47 -1.80
CA PHE A 9 11.38 4.21 -2.21
C PHE A 9 11.09 4.23 -3.70
N SER A 10 11.64 3.26 -4.43
CA SER A 10 11.46 3.16 -5.89
C SER A 10 10.00 2.90 -6.29
N LYS A 11 9.25 2.19 -5.44
CA LYS A 11 7.85 1.82 -5.65
C LYS A 11 7.22 1.39 -4.32
N GLY A 12 5.90 1.48 -4.21
CA GLY A 12 5.18 1.01 -3.03
C GLY A 12 3.67 1.05 -3.19
N CYS A 13 2.99 0.81 -2.09
CA CYS A 13 1.55 1.07 -1.95
C CYS A 13 1.30 2.02 -0.77
N ALA A 14 0.87 3.23 -1.07
CA ALA A 14 0.37 4.21 -0.12
C ALA A 14 -1.00 4.72 -0.60
N PRO A 15 -2.10 4.05 -0.19
CA PRO A 15 -3.44 4.42 -0.58
C PRO A 15 -3.76 5.88 -0.25
N GLY A 16 -4.36 6.60 -1.19
CA GLY A 16 -4.56 8.05 -1.17
C GLY A 16 -3.55 8.82 -2.03
N SER A 17 -2.50 8.16 -2.54
CA SER A 17 -1.57 8.74 -3.51
C SER A 17 -2.21 8.86 -4.90
N GLU A 18 -1.62 9.68 -5.77
CA GLU A 18 -2.06 9.78 -7.17
C GLU A 18 -1.80 8.47 -7.92
N LEU A 19 -2.74 8.04 -8.78
CA LEU A 19 -2.68 6.77 -9.51
C LEU A 19 -1.40 6.58 -10.34
N GLY A 20 -0.79 7.67 -10.84
CA GLY A 20 0.46 7.63 -11.60
C GLY A 20 1.74 7.66 -10.75
N SER A 21 1.62 7.78 -9.42
CA SER A 21 2.76 7.85 -8.52
C SER A 21 3.41 6.48 -8.31
N THR A 22 4.71 6.46 -8.02
CA THR A 22 5.44 5.25 -7.63
C THR A 22 4.83 4.59 -6.38
N PHE A 23 4.15 5.37 -5.55
CA PHE A 23 3.44 4.90 -4.37
C PHE A 23 2.09 4.23 -4.65
N CYS A 24 1.58 4.21 -5.88
CA CYS A 24 0.41 3.39 -6.27
C CYS A 24 0.80 2.16 -7.11
N ALA A 25 2.10 2.00 -7.39
CA ALA A 25 2.59 0.97 -8.30
C ALA A 25 2.36 -0.45 -7.76
N GLN A 26 2.43 -0.64 -6.44
CA GLN A 26 2.24 -1.95 -5.80
C GLN A 26 0.86 -2.12 -5.13
N CYS A 27 -0.05 -1.16 -5.26
CA CYS A 27 -1.40 -1.33 -4.72
C CYS A 27 -2.21 -2.37 -5.48
N LYS A 28 -3.10 -3.08 -4.78
CA LYS A 28 -3.80 -4.27 -5.29
C LYS A 28 -5.26 -4.01 -5.62
N GLY A 29 -5.82 -2.90 -5.13
CA GLY A 29 -7.21 -2.52 -5.34
C GLY A 29 -8.17 -3.49 -4.69
N SER A 30 -9.38 -3.61 -5.22
CA SER A 30 -10.40 -4.58 -4.78
C SER A 30 -10.04 -6.03 -5.13
N GLY A 31 -8.91 -6.25 -5.82
CA GLY A 31 -8.50 -7.55 -6.33
C GLY A 31 -9.14 -7.90 -7.67
N ASN A 32 -9.83 -6.95 -8.33
CA ASN A 32 -10.31 -7.14 -9.69
C ASN A 32 -9.17 -6.85 -10.68
N PRO A 33 -8.92 -7.72 -11.66
CA PRO A 33 -7.85 -7.49 -12.63
C PRO A 33 -8.20 -6.42 -13.69
N VAL A 34 -9.47 -6.02 -13.81
CA VAL A 34 -9.97 -5.10 -14.84
C VAL A 34 -10.91 -4.08 -14.20
N GLY A 35 -10.70 -2.79 -14.49
CA GLY A 35 -11.60 -1.72 -14.05
C GLY A 35 -11.59 -1.48 -12.54
N ASP A 36 -10.47 -1.79 -11.87
CA ASP A 36 -10.37 -1.67 -10.41
C ASP A 36 -10.23 -0.22 -9.98
N GLU A 37 -11.39 0.42 -9.82
CA GLU A 37 -11.53 1.81 -9.40
C GLU A 37 -11.12 2.05 -7.94
N ASP A 38 -10.90 0.98 -7.19
CA ASP A 38 -10.47 0.98 -5.79
C ASP A 38 -8.96 1.04 -5.65
N ARG A 39 -8.22 0.74 -6.72
CA ARG A 39 -6.76 0.76 -6.70
C ARG A 39 -6.25 2.10 -6.17
N CYS A 40 -5.46 2.01 -5.11
CA CYS A 40 -4.85 3.13 -4.42
C CYS A 40 -5.84 4.14 -3.80
N LYS A 41 -7.14 3.82 -3.68
CA LYS A 41 -8.06 4.66 -2.91
C LYS A 41 -7.85 4.44 -1.42
N ALA A 42 -7.93 5.52 -0.64
CA ALA A 42 -7.86 5.48 0.81
C ALA A 42 -9.17 4.95 1.44
N ARG A 43 -9.60 3.75 1.05
CA ARG A 43 -10.80 3.06 1.56
C ARG A 43 -10.56 1.55 1.68
N SER A 44 -11.39 0.89 2.49
CA SER A 44 -11.29 -0.53 2.85
C SER A 44 -11.34 -1.51 1.69
N GLU A 45 -11.85 -1.08 0.54
CA GLU A 45 -11.94 -1.85 -0.69
C GLU A 45 -10.56 -2.08 -1.31
N GLU A 46 -9.59 -1.19 -1.10
CA GLU A 46 -8.19 -1.45 -1.44
C GLU A 46 -7.60 -2.48 -0.47
N GLN A 47 -7.18 -3.65 -0.98
CA GLN A 47 -6.69 -4.76 -0.17
C GLN A 47 -5.45 -4.42 0.66
N TYR A 48 -4.66 -3.45 0.24
CA TYR A 48 -3.51 -2.95 0.99
C TYR A 48 -3.80 -1.71 1.83
N TYR A 49 -5.07 -1.32 1.98
CA TYR A 49 -5.48 -0.21 2.80
C TYR A 49 -5.40 -0.50 4.30
N GLY A 50 -4.95 0.52 5.02
CA GLY A 50 -4.81 0.49 6.46
C GLY A 50 -3.73 -0.48 6.93
N TYR A 51 -3.78 -0.75 8.22
CA TYR A 51 -2.76 -1.49 8.94
C TYR A 51 -2.64 -2.96 8.55
N THR A 52 -3.77 -3.67 8.52
CA THR A 52 -3.82 -5.08 8.11
C THR A 52 -3.46 -5.22 6.63
N GLY A 53 -3.90 -4.28 5.78
CA GLY A 53 -3.58 -4.26 4.36
C GLY A 53 -2.09 -4.01 4.09
N ALA A 54 -1.48 -3.07 4.80
CA ALA A 54 -0.03 -2.82 4.70
C ALA A 54 0.79 -4.04 5.17
N PHE A 55 0.38 -4.72 6.24
CA PHE A 55 1.01 -5.98 6.65
C PHE A 55 0.86 -7.07 5.58
N ARG A 56 -0.33 -7.16 4.97
CA ARG A 56 -0.58 -8.09 3.86
C ARG A 56 0.30 -7.82 2.65
N CYS A 57 0.56 -6.55 2.32
CA CYS A 57 1.49 -6.15 1.25
C CYS A 57 2.89 -6.74 1.46
N LEU A 58 3.38 -6.72 2.71
CA LEU A 58 4.65 -7.33 3.08
C LEU A 58 4.62 -8.86 3.01
N VAL A 59 3.56 -9.50 3.54
CA VAL A 59 3.42 -10.97 3.55
C VAL A 59 3.28 -11.56 2.15
N GLU A 60 2.65 -10.83 1.23
CA GLU A 60 2.49 -11.23 -0.17
C GLU A 60 3.69 -10.87 -1.06
N ASP A 61 4.81 -10.40 -0.48
CA ASP A 61 6.04 -10.03 -1.20
C ASP A 61 5.84 -8.89 -2.22
N ALA A 62 4.77 -8.09 -2.06
CA ALA A 62 4.49 -6.93 -2.92
C ALA A 62 5.35 -5.70 -2.54
N GLY A 63 5.91 -5.70 -1.32
CA GLY A 63 6.88 -4.71 -0.88
C GLY A 63 7.79 -5.26 0.23
N ASP A 64 8.98 -4.68 0.35
CA ASP A 64 10.02 -5.18 1.27
C ASP A 64 9.86 -4.66 2.72
N VAL A 65 9.07 -3.59 2.92
CA VAL A 65 8.88 -2.92 4.21
C VAL A 65 7.42 -2.47 4.35
N ALA A 66 6.85 -2.61 5.54
CA ALA A 66 5.52 -2.09 5.87
C ALA A 66 5.54 -1.21 7.14
N PHE A 67 4.92 -0.04 7.06
CA PHE A 67 4.78 0.89 8.18
C PHE A 67 3.43 0.67 8.88
N ILE A 68 3.45 -0.04 10.01
CA ILE A 68 2.27 -0.44 10.76
C ILE A 68 2.43 -0.13 12.26
N LYS A 69 1.34 0.06 12.99
CA LYS A 69 1.35 0.09 14.47
C LYS A 69 1.97 -1.20 15.03
N HIS A 70 2.60 -1.10 16.20
CA HIS A 70 3.12 -2.27 16.91
C HIS A 70 2.05 -3.31 17.34
N THR A 71 0.78 -2.91 17.55
CA THR A 71 -0.27 -3.77 18.14
C THR A 71 -1.00 -4.69 17.16
N ILE A 72 -0.62 -4.70 15.89
CA ILE A 72 -1.30 -5.45 14.81
C ILE A 72 -0.62 -6.77 14.51
N VAL A 73 0.60 -6.94 15.02
CA VAL A 73 1.15 -8.26 15.27
C VAL A 73 0.60 -8.66 16.65
N PRO A 74 -0.42 -9.52 16.77
CA PRO A 74 -0.63 -10.17 18.06
C PRO A 74 0.69 -10.88 18.40
N GLU A 75 1.21 -10.66 19.61
CA GLU A 75 2.27 -11.52 20.15
C GLU A 75 1.83 -12.97 19.91
N SER A 76 2.63 -13.67 19.10
CA SER A 76 2.50 -15.10 18.81
C SER A 76 2.64 -15.93 20.07
#